data_AF-A0A7J4UMG5-F1
#
_entry.id   AF-A0A7J4UMG5-F1
#
_cell.length_a   1.000
_cell.length_b   1.000
_cell.length_c   1.000
_cell.angle_alpha   90.00
_cell.angle_beta   90.00
_cell.angle_gamma   90.00
#
_symmetry.space_group_name_H-M   'P 1'
#
loop_
_entity.id
_entity.type
_entity.pdbx_description
1 polymer ?
#
loop_
_entity_poly.entity_id
_entity_poly.type
_entity_poly.pdbx_seq_one_letter_code
_entity_poly.pdbx_strand_id
1 'polypeptide(L)'
;MNEFFNILSRATNGVYEGVAIGGDQFPGSTLLDHLLRYEHNPNIKLLVALGEIGGNAEYDIIEAVKQGKITKPLVMWVSGTSASLFPWQVQFGHAGAKAGKEAESAQAKNQALRDTGIIVPHSFEEFETTVGQVYKKLIENKTIMEHPESKAPVLNENRTKTHFTNTISSDLGEEPTYNGVRLSELVSQHASVGKVIGHLWFKKDVPDYFAQFIDLCIVLTADHGPAVSGAHNAIVASRAGKDVISSLASGLLTIGPRFGGATDAAAQYFKQACDDGKEPAAFVKEMKQKGIRIPGIGHRVKSKKNPDKRVEILIKFARDNFPSHTYLDYALEVEKITLEKAENLILNVDGCMAALFLDALSSQELFSKEEQAQIVSIGYMNGLFALARSVGMIGHILDQKRLGEGLYRHPVDDILYTN
;
A
#
# COMPACT_ATOMS: atom_id res chain seq x y z
N MET A 1 14.10 34.21 -14.46
CA MET A 1 13.67 34.80 -13.17
C MET A 1 14.53 34.32 -12.00
N ASN A 2 14.65 33.01 -11.74
CA ASN A 2 15.38 32.51 -10.55
C ASN A 2 16.86 32.93 -10.50
N GLU A 3 17.55 32.92 -11.65
CA GLU A 3 18.95 33.40 -11.73
C GLU A 3 19.07 34.90 -11.41
N PHE A 4 18.05 35.68 -11.76
CA PHE A 4 17.99 37.09 -11.44
C PHE A 4 17.91 37.31 -9.93
N PHE A 5 17.14 36.49 -9.22
CA PHE A 5 17.08 36.56 -7.75
C PHE A 5 18.41 36.21 -7.11
N ASN A 6 19.12 35.20 -7.65
CA ASN A 6 20.47 34.86 -7.21
C ASN A 6 21.45 36.03 -7.41
N ILE A 7 21.52 36.60 -8.62
CA ILE A 7 22.37 37.75 -8.93
C ILE A 7 22.06 38.93 -8.00
N LEU A 8 20.78 39.30 -7.87
CA LEU A 8 20.37 40.43 -7.04
C LEU A 8 20.66 40.20 -5.55
N SER A 9 20.52 38.98 -5.05
CA SER A 9 20.87 38.63 -3.66
C SER A 9 22.36 38.77 -3.34
N ARG A 10 23.24 38.61 -4.34
CA ARG A 10 24.70 38.77 -4.19
C ARG A 10 25.14 40.22 -4.38
N ALA A 11 24.51 40.93 -5.31
CA ALA A 11 24.90 42.29 -5.69
C ALA A 11 24.24 43.39 -4.84
N THR A 12 23.15 43.09 -4.13
CA THR A 12 22.31 44.07 -3.42
C THR A 12 21.81 43.52 -2.07
N ASN A 13 20.96 44.26 -1.35
CA ASN A 13 20.25 43.76 -0.16
C ASN A 13 19.06 42.82 -0.47
N GLY A 14 19.00 42.27 -1.69
CA GLY A 14 17.98 41.33 -2.11
C GLY A 14 16.81 41.96 -2.85
N VAL A 15 15.84 41.11 -3.21
CA VAL A 15 14.69 41.49 -4.03
C VAL A 15 13.53 41.90 -3.15
N TYR A 16 12.95 43.08 -3.42
CA TYR A 16 11.71 43.51 -2.77
C TYR A 16 10.48 42.82 -3.39
N GLU A 17 10.34 42.93 -4.71
CA GLU A 17 9.30 42.27 -5.50
C GLU A 17 9.88 41.90 -6.86
N GLY A 18 9.62 40.69 -7.34
CA GLY A 18 10.09 40.19 -8.62
C GLY A 18 8.97 39.53 -9.39
N VAL A 19 8.80 39.90 -10.66
CA VAL A 19 7.75 39.38 -11.54
C VAL A 19 8.36 38.93 -12.86
N ALA A 20 7.99 37.74 -13.31
CA ALA A 20 8.17 37.31 -14.69
C ALA A 20 6.84 37.41 -15.43
N ILE A 21 6.79 38.23 -16.47
CA ILE A 21 5.56 38.48 -17.25
C ILE A 21 5.20 37.34 -18.22
N GLY A 22 6.07 36.35 -18.37
CA GLY A 22 5.97 35.30 -19.38
C GLY A 22 6.66 35.69 -20.70
N GLY A 23 7.00 34.67 -21.51
CA GLY A 23 7.65 34.84 -22.81
C GLY A 23 6.68 34.83 -24.00
N ASP A 24 5.39 34.94 -23.74
CA ASP A 24 4.37 34.96 -24.78
C ASP A 24 4.33 36.31 -25.50
N GLN A 25 3.90 36.30 -26.76
CA GLN A 25 3.82 37.52 -27.57
C GLN A 25 2.86 38.58 -26.99
N PHE A 26 1.84 38.13 -26.25
CA PHE A 26 0.84 38.99 -25.61
C PHE A 26 0.71 38.61 -24.13
N PRO A 27 1.65 39.07 -23.27
CA PRO A 27 1.56 38.80 -21.85
C PRO A 27 0.36 39.53 -21.26
N GLY A 28 -0.26 38.96 -20.22
CA GLY A 28 -1.41 39.58 -19.53
C GLY A 28 -1.08 40.92 -18.85
N SER A 29 0.20 41.15 -18.55
CA SER A 29 0.76 42.42 -18.10
C SER A 29 2.18 42.58 -18.65
N THR A 30 2.59 43.81 -18.93
CA THR A 30 3.87 44.12 -19.59
C THR A 30 4.97 44.50 -18.59
N LEU A 31 6.23 44.53 -19.03
CA LEU A 31 7.34 45.02 -18.20
C LEU A 31 7.08 46.46 -17.71
N LEU A 32 6.51 47.32 -18.56
CA LEU A 32 6.18 48.69 -18.21
C LEU A 32 5.14 48.75 -17.09
N ASP A 33 4.10 47.92 -17.13
CA ASP A 33 3.06 47.90 -16.09
C ASP A 33 3.67 47.65 -14.71
N HIS A 34 4.61 46.71 -14.60
CA HIS A 34 5.27 46.43 -13.34
C HIS A 34 6.31 47.49 -12.97
N LEU A 35 7.08 48.03 -13.93
CA LEU A 35 8.02 49.11 -13.67
C LEU A 35 7.32 50.36 -13.13
N LEU A 36 6.14 50.71 -13.66
CA LEU A 36 5.34 51.81 -13.13
C LEU A 36 4.86 51.51 -11.70
N ARG A 37 4.39 50.30 -11.40
CA ARG A 37 4.05 49.94 -10.00
C ARG A 37 5.27 50.07 -9.07
N TYR A 38 6.44 49.65 -9.53
CA TYR A 38 7.68 49.73 -8.76
C TYR A 38 8.16 51.16 -8.56
N GLU A 39 7.96 52.03 -9.56
CA GLU A 39 8.22 53.46 -9.44
C GLU A 39 7.36 54.10 -8.34
N HIS A 40 6.07 53.76 -8.27
CA HIS A 40 5.17 54.31 -7.25
C HIS A 40 5.41 53.74 -5.84
N ASN A 41 6.03 52.57 -5.70
CA ASN A 41 6.28 51.97 -4.39
C ASN A 41 7.48 52.65 -3.69
N PRO A 42 7.30 53.34 -2.55
CA PRO A 42 8.38 54.07 -1.89
C PRO A 42 9.47 53.15 -1.33
N ASN A 43 9.20 51.85 -1.14
CA ASN A 43 10.19 50.90 -0.62
C ASN A 43 11.17 50.41 -1.68
N ILE A 44 10.83 50.54 -2.97
CA ILE A 44 11.71 50.15 -4.07
C ILE A 44 12.58 51.34 -4.46
N LYS A 45 13.90 51.16 -4.44
CA LYS A 45 14.89 52.22 -4.71
C LYS A 45 15.68 52.03 -6.00
N LEU A 46 15.67 50.81 -6.54
CA LEU A 46 16.38 50.40 -7.75
C LEU A 46 15.42 49.55 -8.59
N LEU A 47 15.26 49.90 -9.86
CA LEU A 47 14.50 49.12 -10.82
C LEU A 47 15.47 48.25 -11.63
N VAL A 48 15.13 46.98 -11.80
CA VAL A 48 15.92 46.04 -12.59
C VAL A 48 15.00 45.27 -13.51
N ALA A 49 15.28 45.27 -14.82
CA ALA A 49 14.47 44.59 -15.82
C ALA A 49 15.33 43.75 -16.77
N LEU A 50 14.75 42.67 -17.29
CA LEU A 50 15.34 41.84 -18.33
C LEU A 50 14.34 41.73 -19.48
N GLY A 51 14.70 42.31 -20.62
CA GLY A 51 13.95 42.18 -21.86
C GLY A 51 14.44 41.01 -22.72
N GLU A 52 13.76 40.82 -23.83
CA GLU A 52 14.08 39.77 -24.80
C GLU A 52 13.99 40.31 -26.24
N ILE A 53 14.66 39.64 -27.15
CA ILE A 53 14.50 39.87 -28.58
C ILE A 53 13.05 39.66 -29.01
N GLY A 54 12.58 40.45 -29.99
CA GLY A 54 11.22 40.34 -30.53
C GLY A 54 10.21 41.28 -29.86
N GLY A 55 9.26 41.79 -30.64
CA GLY A 55 8.28 42.79 -30.17
C GLY A 55 8.91 44.16 -29.84
N ASN A 56 8.08 45.08 -29.34
CA ASN A 56 8.45 46.49 -29.11
C ASN A 56 8.22 46.97 -27.67
N ALA A 57 7.93 46.09 -26.72
CA ALA A 57 7.53 46.46 -25.36
C ALA A 57 8.59 47.30 -24.62
N GLU A 58 9.88 47.07 -24.89
CA GLU A 58 10.97 47.85 -24.29
C GLU A 58 10.99 49.31 -24.76
N TYR A 59 10.45 49.62 -25.93
CA TYR A 59 10.33 51.00 -26.40
C TYR A 59 9.29 51.80 -25.61
N ASP A 60 8.25 51.16 -25.09
CA ASP A 60 7.28 51.83 -24.22
C ASP A 60 7.93 52.27 -22.89
N ILE A 61 8.93 51.51 -22.41
CA ILE A 61 9.74 51.87 -21.24
C ILE A 61 10.61 53.10 -21.54
N ILE A 62 11.24 53.12 -22.72
CA ILE A 62 12.05 54.25 -23.20
C ILE A 62 11.21 55.53 -23.23
N GLU A 63 9.99 55.47 -23.78
CA GLU A 63 9.08 56.60 -23.82
C GLU A 63 8.62 57.04 -22.42
N ALA A 64 8.39 56.09 -21.49
CA ALA A 64 8.06 56.41 -20.11
C ALA A 64 9.20 57.14 -19.38
N VAL A 65 10.47 56.76 -19.62
CA VAL A 65 11.63 57.46 -19.07
C VAL A 65 11.74 58.88 -19.65
N LYS A 66 11.61 59.06 -20.96
CA LYS A 66 11.64 60.38 -21.60
C LYS A 66 10.54 61.32 -21.08
N GLN A 67 9.36 60.77 -20.77
CA GLN A 67 8.24 61.52 -20.20
C GLN A 67 8.41 61.83 -18.71
N GLY A 68 9.50 61.39 -18.07
CA GLY A 68 9.73 61.57 -16.64
C GLY A 68 8.81 60.72 -15.76
N LYS A 69 8.16 59.68 -16.30
CA LYS A 69 7.30 58.77 -15.54
C LYS A 69 8.09 57.72 -14.76
N ILE A 70 9.33 57.44 -15.17
CA ILE A 70 10.29 56.60 -14.44
C ILE A 70 11.48 57.48 -14.10
N THR A 71 11.68 57.72 -12.80
CA THR A 71 12.72 58.61 -12.25
C THR A 71 13.74 57.86 -11.40
N LYS A 72 13.38 56.69 -10.86
CA LYS A 72 14.35 55.83 -10.15
C LYS A 72 15.37 55.24 -11.12
N PRO A 73 16.60 54.91 -10.65
CA PRO A 73 17.59 54.24 -11.48
C PRO A 73 17.04 52.91 -12.01
N LEU A 74 17.12 52.74 -13.34
CA LEU A 74 16.71 51.52 -14.04
C LEU A 74 17.94 50.87 -14.66
N VAL A 75 18.24 49.64 -14.24
CA VAL A 75 19.20 48.75 -14.89
C VAL A 75 18.43 47.76 -15.76
N MET A 76 18.73 47.73 -17.06
CA MET A 76 18.02 46.87 -17.99
C MET A 76 18.97 46.22 -19.01
N TRP A 77 18.72 44.96 -19.32
CA TRP A 77 19.40 44.25 -20.41
C TRP A 77 18.37 43.54 -21.28
N VAL A 78 18.55 43.58 -22.59
CA VAL A 78 17.73 42.81 -23.54
C VAL A 78 18.54 41.63 -24.04
N SER A 79 18.06 40.43 -23.74
CA SER A 79 18.68 39.16 -24.13
C SER A 79 18.39 38.81 -25.59
N GLY A 80 19.18 37.90 -26.18
CA GLY A 80 19.04 37.49 -27.59
C GLY A 80 20.00 38.16 -28.57
N THR A 81 21.11 38.72 -28.10
CA THR A 81 22.14 39.34 -28.95
C THR A 81 22.80 38.36 -29.92
N SER A 82 22.88 37.07 -29.57
CA SER A 82 23.40 36.02 -30.46
C SER A 82 22.57 35.85 -31.74
N ALA A 83 21.30 36.29 -31.77
CA ALA A 83 20.45 36.22 -32.96
C ALA A 83 21.10 36.86 -34.20
N SER A 84 21.86 37.94 -33.99
CA SER A 84 22.59 38.65 -35.06
C SER A 84 23.73 37.85 -35.70
N LEU A 85 24.20 36.79 -35.03
CA LEU A 85 25.30 35.94 -35.53
C LEU A 85 24.80 34.85 -36.47
N PHE A 86 23.49 34.60 -36.50
CA PHE A 86 22.89 33.58 -37.36
C PHE A 86 22.55 34.16 -38.75
N PRO A 87 22.81 33.42 -39.85
CA PRO A 87 22.51 33.91 -41.21
C PRO A 87 21.02 33.92 -41.55
N TRP A 88 20.16 33.35 -40.69
CA TRP A 88 18.73 33.18 -40.90
C TRP A 88 17.95 33.53 -39.63
N GLN A 89 16.64 33.78 -39.76
CA GLN A 89 15.77 34.03 -38.60
C GLN A 89 15.64 32.77 -37.74
N VAL A 90 15.90 32.91 -36.44
CA VAL A 90 15.74 31.85 -35.44
C VAL A 90 14.58 32.21 -34.51
N GLN A 91 13.64 31.29 -34.34
CA GLN A 91 12.65 31.34 -33.25
C GLN A 91 13.31 30.76 -32.00
N PHE A 92 13.44 31.56 -30.95
CA PHE A 92 13.92 31.08 -29.65
C PHE A 92 12.77 30.44 -28.86
N GLY A 93 13.09 29.76 -27.75
CA GLY A 93 12.16 28.88 -27.02
C GLY A 93 10.88 29.57 -26.54
N HIS A 94 10.93 30.86 -26.20
CA HIS A 94 9.75 31.67 -25.89
C HIS A 94 8.99 32.05 -27.17
N ALA A 95 7.66 31.98 -27.14
CA ALA A 95 6.82 32.23 -28.32
C ALA A 95 7.02 33.63 -28.92
N GLY A 96 7.24 34.65 -28.08
CA GLY A 96 7.52 36.03 -28.51
C GLY A 96 8.96 36.29 -28.97
N ALA A 97 9.89 35.36 -28.76
CA ALA A 97 11.31 35.57 -28.94
C ALA A 97 11.78 35.36 -30.39
N LYS A 98 11.29 36.23 -31.28
CA LYS A 98 11.66 36.29 -32.69
C LYS A 98 11.66 37.74 -33.17
N ALA A 99 12.77 38.17 -33.77
CA ALA A 99 12.84 39.47 -34.43
C ALA A 99 12.38 39.35 -35.89
N GLY A 100 11.30 40.06 -36.25
CA GLY A 100 10.85 40.22 -37.63
C GLY A 100 11.47 41.42 -38.34
N LYS A 101 11.98 42.40 -37.57
CA LYS A 101 12.59 43.66 -38.05
C LYS A 101 13.85 44.00 -37.25
N GLU A 102 14.73 44.83 -37.79
CA GLU A 102 15.98 45.25 -37.12
C GLU A 102 15.72 45.97 -35.78
N ALA A 103 14.66 46.78 -35.70
CA ALA A 103 14.24 47.43 -34.46
C ALA A 103 13.81 46.44 -33.36
N GLU A 104 13.40 45.22 -33.71
CA GLU A 104 13.02 44.20 -32.73
C GLU A 104 14.23 43.40 -32.22
N SER A 105 15.43 43.67 -32.75
CA SER A 105 16.67 43.02 -32.32
C SER A 105 17.10 43.44 -30.91
N ALA A 106 17.73 42.52 -30.18
CA ALA A 106 18.26 42.82 -28.86
C ALA A 106 19.32 43.95 -28.89
N GLN A 107 20.14 44.03 -29.95
CA GLN A 107 21.12 45.10 -30.14
C GLN A 107 20.46 46.47 -30.26
N ALA A 108 19.46 46.59 -31.14
CA ALA A 108 18.76 47.85 -31.37
C ALA A 108 18.06 48.33 -30.10
N LYS A 109 17.39 47.42 -29.37
CA LYS A 109 16.76 47.74 -28.09
C LYS A 109 17.77 48.14 -27.02
N ASN A 110 18.86 47.40 -26.85
CA ASN A 110 19.92 47.76 -25.89
C ASN A 110 20.56 49.12 -26.20
N GLN A 111 20.78 49.45 -27.48
CA GLN A 111 21.29 50.76 -27.86
C GLN A 111 20.29 51.87 -27.56
N ALA A 112 19.02 51.68 -27.93
CA ALA A 112 17.97 52.66 -27.67
C ALA A 112 17.73 52.90 -26.17
N LEU A 113 17.84 51.86 -25.34
CA LEU A 113 17.81 51.99 -23.88
C LEU A 113 18.99 52.86 -23.39
N ARG A 114 20.22 52.62 -23.86
CA ARG A 114 21.40 53.42 -23.47
C ARG A 114 21.26 54.90 -23.83
N ASP A 115 20.73 55.20 -25.02
CA ASP A 115 20.60 56.57 -25.52
C ASP A 115 19.62 57.42 -24.68
N THR A 116 18.80 56.79 -23.82
CA THR A 116 17.85 57.45 -22.92
C THR A 116 18.28 57.54 -21.46
N GLY A 117 19.51 57.14 -21.15
CA GLY A 117 20.06 57.18 -19.79
C GLY A 117 19.67 55.99 -18.92
N ILE A 118 19.01 54.96 -19.48
CA ILE A 118 18.82 53.67 -18.81
C ILE A 118 20.19 52.99 -18.73
N ILE A 119 20.47 52.34 -17.61
CA ILE A 119 21.76 51.72 -17.33
C ILE A 119 21.77 50.33 -17.96
N VAL A 120 22.52 50.16 -19.04
CA VAL A 120 22.57 48.90 -19.81
C VAL A 120 24.01 48.38 -19.85
N PRO A 121 24.30 47.18 -19.29
CA PRO A 121 25.63 46.60 -19.34
C PRO A 121 26.07 46.27 -20.78
N HIS A 122 27.36 45.97 -21.01
CA HIS A 122 27.81 45.57 -22.36
C HIS A 122 27.42 44.14 -22.70
N SER A 123 27.35 43.27 -21.69
CA SER A 123 26.92 41.89 -21.81
C SER A 123 26.10 41.47 -20.58
N PHE A 124 25.47 40.30 -20.65
CA PHE A 124 24.79 39.74 -19.48
C PHE A 124 25.77 39.36 -18.35
N GLU A 125 27.03 39.06 -18.66
CA GLU A 125 28.05 38.72 -17.65
C GLU A 125 28.37 39.92 -16.74
N GLU A 126 28.31 41.13 -17.29
CA GLU A 126 28.52 42.38 -16.54
C GLU A 126 27.28 42.83 -15.76
N PHE A 127 26.16 42.10 -15.86
CA PHE A 127 24.89 42.50 -15.27
C PHE A 127 24.98 42.61 -13.74
N GLU A 128 25.55 41.59 -13.08
CA GLU A 128 25.77 41.56 -11.63
C GLU A 128 26.60 42.76 -11.17
N THR A 129 27.75 42.99 -11.80
CA THR A 129 28.67 44.09 -11.49
C THR A 129 27.99 45.44 -11.68
N THR A 130 27.24 45.61 -12.77
CA THR A 130 26.54 46.87 -13.08
C THR A 130 25.45 47.17 -12.04
N VAL A 131 24.63 46.19 -11.68
CA VAL A 131 23.64 46.34 -10.61
C VAL A 131 24.32 46.71 -9.29
N GLY A 132 25.40 46.00 -8.92
CA GLY A 132 26.14 46.26 -7.68
C GLY A 132 26.72 47.68 -7.60
N GLN A 133 27.22 48.21 -8.72
CA GLN A 133 27.71 49.60 -8.79
C GLN A 133 26.60 50.63 -8.58
N VAL A 134 25.41 50.41 -9.16
CA VAL A 134 24.26 51.31 -8.97
C VAL A 134 23.75 51.25 -7.54
N TYR A 135 23.66 50.04 -6.98
CA TYR A 135 23.27 49.81 -5.60
C TYR A 135 24.23 50.50 -4.62
N LYS A 136 25.55 50.37 -4.83
CA LYS A 136 26.56 51.05 -4.01
C LYS A 136 26.41 52.57 -4.02
N LYS A 137 26.18 53.18 -5.19
CA LYS A 137 25.87 54.61 -5.28
C LYS A 137 24.64 54.95 -4.45
N LEU A 138 23.56 54.16 -4.53
CA LEU A 138 22.35 54.40 -3.75
C LEU A 138 22.56 54.33 -2.22
N ILE A 139 23.51 53.51 -1.75
CA ILE A 139 23.95 53.51 -0.35
C ILE A 139 24.73 54.79 -0.02
N GLU A 140 25.73 55.17 -0.85
CA GLU A 140 26.55 56.37 -0.65
C GLU A 140 25.70 57.64 -0.57
N ASN A 141 24.62 57.68 -1.36
CA ASN A 141 23.63 58.77 -1.41
C ASN A 141 22.61 58.72 -0.26
N LYS A 142 22.68 57.73 0.62
CA LYS A 142 21.71 57.43 1.69
C LYS A 142 20.27 57.22 1.19
N THR A 143 20.11 56.77 -0.05
CA THR A 143 18.81 56.42 -0.62
C THR A 143 18.34 55.03 -0.17
N ILE A 144 19.29 54.11 0.05
CA ILE A 144 19.08 52.80 0.67
C ILE A 144 19.79 52.79 2.01
N MET A 145 19.12 52.30 3.05
CA MET A 145 19.71 52.01 4.36
C MET A 145 19.83 50.51 4.53
N GLU A 146 20.99 50.03 4.99
CA GLU A 146 21.17 48.61 5.28
C GLU A 146 20.48 48.21 6.58
N HIS A 147 19.91 47.00 6.59
CA HIS A 147 19.25 46.41 7.74
C HIS A 147 19.95 45.10 8.12
N PRO A 148 19.96 44.74 9.42
CA PRO A 148 20.55 43.48 9.86
C PRO A 148 19.77 42.28 9.31
N GLU A 149 20.47 41.25 8.87
CA GLU A 149 19.84 40.02 8.39
C GLU A 149 19.10 39.27 9.53
N SER A 150 17.88 38.82 9.24
CA SER A 150 17.12 37.92 10.11
C SER A 150 17.55 36.47 9.91
N LYS A 151 17.58 35.66 10.97
CA LYS A 151 17.87 34.21 10.85
C LYS A 151 16.77 33.48 10.10
N ALA A 152 17.13 32.74 9.05
CA ALA A 152 16.22 31.86 8.33
C ALA A 152 15.80 30.64 9.17
N PRO A 153 14.60 30.09 8.96
CA PRO A 153 14.18 28.85 9.61
C PRO A 153 15.02 27.67 9.12
N VAL A 154 15.46 26.82 10.05
CA VAL A 154 16.21 25.60 9.75
C VAL A 154 15.24 24.44 9.57
N LEU A 155 15.32 23.74 8.43
CA LEU A 155 14.61 22.48 8.23
C LEU A 155 15.35 21.36 8.97
N ASN A 156 14.70 20.76 9.97
CA ASN A 156 15.24 19.61 10.67
C ASN A 156 14.73 18.32 10.02
N GLU A 157 15.66 17.45 9.58
CA GLU A 157 15.32 16.09 9.13
C GLU A 157 15.03 15.20 10.33
N ASN A 158 13.76 15.13 10.74
CA ASN A 158 13.35 14.23 11.81
C ASN A 158 12.99 12.85 11.24
N ARG A 159 13.68 11.80 11.67
CA ARG A 159 13.28 10.42 11.40
C ARG A 159 12.05 10.05 12.23
N THR A 160 10.96 9.68 11.57
CA THR A 160 9.76 9.14 12.23
C THR A 160 9.88 7.63 12.43
N LYS A 161 9.45 7.13 13.59
CA LYS A 161 9.37 5.69 13.86
C LYS A 161 8.15 5.10 13.16
N THR A 162 8.29 3.91 12.58
CA THR A 162 7.16 3.14 12.04
C THR A 162 6.31 2.57 13.18
N HIS A 163 4.99 2.62 13.05
CA HIS A 163 4.07 2.12 14.08
C HIS A 163 3.80 0.62 13.98
N PHE A 164 3.95 0.03 12.79
CA PHE A 164 3.64 -1.36 12.51
C PHE A 164 4.79 -2.04 11.76
N THR A 165 4.88 -3.35 11.93
CA THR A 165 5.78 -4.22 11.16
C THR A 165 4.92 -5.19 10.35
N ASN A 166 5.15 -5.25 9.04
CA ASN A 166 4.53 -6.22 8.14
C ASN A 166 5.64 -7.10 7.56
N THR A 167 5.43 -8.42 7.51
CA THR A 167 6.43 -9.38 7.00
C THR A 167 5.84 -10.38 6.00
N ILE A 168 4.56 -10.25 5.63
CA ILE A 168 3.87 -11.25 4.79
C ILE A 168 3.63 -10.77 3.36
N SER A 169 3.59 -9.45 3.12
CA SER A 169 3.36 -8.88 1.78
C SER A 169 3.90 -7.47 1.66
N SER A 170 4.04 -6.97 0.43
CA SER A 170 4.36 -5.58 0.15
C SER A 170 3.72 -5.12 -1.16
N ASP A 171 3.13 -3.93 -1.15
CA ASP A 171 2.52 -3.22 -2.28
C ASP A 171 3.28 -1.94 -2.68
N LEU A 172 4.43 -1.67 -2.04
CA LEU A 172 5.24 -0.46 -2.26
C LEU A 172 6.17 -0.53 -3.49
N GLY A 173 6.28 -1.71 -4.13
CA GLY A 173 7.12 -1.93 -5.31
C GLY A 173 6.39 -1.69 -6.63
N GLU A 174 7.02 -2.06 -7.74
CA GLU A 174 6.39 -2.04 -9.07
C GLU A 174 5.18 -2.98 -9.16
N GLU A 175 5.18 -4.05 -8.35
CA GLU A 175 4.09 -5.00 -8.24
C GLU A 175 3.95 -5.55 -6.81
N PRO A 176 2.76 -6.07 -6.43
CA PRO A 176 2.56 -6.72 -5.15
C PRO A 176 3.42 -7.98 -4.97
N THR A 177 3.86 -8.21 -3.75
CA THR A 177 4.62 -9.40 -3.37
C THR A 177 3.99 -10.12 -2.18
N TYR A 178 4.07 -11.45 -2.17
CA TYR A 178 3.73 -12.32 -1.04
C TYR A 178 4.99 -13.01 -0.55
N ASN A 179 5.41 -12.70 0.69
CA ASN A 179 6.69 -13.14 1.26
C ASN A 179 7.88 -12.88 0.31
N GLY A 180 7.91 -11.71 -0.33
CA GLY A 180 8.94 -11.32 -1.28
C GLY A 180 8.81 -11.92 -2.69
N VAL A 181 7.90 -12.87 -2.91
CA VAL A 181 7.63 -13.45 -4.24
C VAL A 181 6.63 -12.57 -4.97
N ARG A 182 6.93 -12.23 -6.22
CA ARG A 182 6.10 -11.38 -7.08
C ARG A 182 4.78 -12.06 -7.40
N LEU A 183 3.68 -11.29 -7.40
CA LEU A 183 2.38 -11.84 -7.77
C LEU A 183 2.38 -12.39 -9.20
N SER A 184 3.06 -11.74 -10.15
CA SER A 184 3.18 -12.26 -11.52
C SER A 184 3.89 -13.61 -11.59
N GLU A 185 4.89 -13.83 -10.73
CA GLU A 185 5.64 -15.07 -10.66
C GLU A 185 4.72 -16.22 -10.22
N LEU A 186 3.98 -16.02 -9.12
CA LEU A 186 3.00 -16.99 -8.62
C LEU A 186 1.94 -17.34 -9.69
N VAL A 187 1.44 -16.34 -10.42
CA VAL A 187 0.46 -16.57 -11.49
C VAL A 187 1.08 -17.36 -12.65
N SER A 188 2.29 -17.02 -13.09
CA SER A 188 2.95 -17.74 -14.20
C SER A 188 3.29 -19.19 -13.85
N GLN A 189 3.55 -19.49 -12.57
CA GLN A 189 3.76 -20.84 -12.06
C GLN A 189 2.45 -21.59 -11.77
N HIS A 190 1.29 -21.00 -12.06
CA HIS A 190 -0.03 -21.57 -11.76
C HIS A 190 -0.18 -21.95 -10.28
N ALA A 191 0.36 -21.11 -9.38
CA ALA A 191 0.33 -21.35 -7.95
C ALA A 191 -1.11 -21.55 -7.44
N SER A 192 -1.33 -22.63 -6.69
CA SER A 192 -2.63 -22.91 -6.09
C SER A 192 -2.91 -22.00 -4.88
N VAL A 193 -4.15 -22.02 -4.38
CA VAL A 193 -4.51 -21.29 -3.16
C VAL A 193 -3.66 -21.76 -1.98
N GLY A 194 -3.42 -23.07 -1.86
CA GLY A 194 -2.52 -23.65 -0.87
C GLY A 194 -1.09 -23.13 -0.97
N LYS A 195 -0.57 -22.89 -2.18
CA LYS A 195 0.76 -22.30 -2.40
C LYS A 195 0.82 -20.84 -1.94
N VAL A 196 -0.21 -20.05 -2.28
CA VAL A 196 -0.35 -18.65 -1.82
C VAL A 196 -0.45 -18.59 -0.29
N ILE A 197 -1.20 -19.50 0.33
CA ILE A 197 -1.28 -19.66 1.79
C ILE A 197 0.11 -19.99 2.38
N GLY A 198 0.90 -20.84 1.71
CA GLY A 198 2.31 -21.09 2.02
C GLY A 198 3.10 -19.79 2.26
N HIS A 199 3.07 -18.90 1.28
CA HIS A 199 3.76 -17.61 1.37
C HIS A 199 3.15 -16.68 2.42
N LEU A 200 1.83 -16.52 2.47
CA LEU A 200 1.20 -15.51 3.33
C LEU A 200 1.15 -15.93 4.81
N TRP A 201 0.86 -17.19 5.11
CA TRP A 201 0.66 -17.66 6.48
C TRP A 201 1.95 -18.21 7.06
N PHE A 202 2.65 -19.05 6.30
CA PHE A 202 3.85 -19.72 6.78
C PHE A 202 5.14 -18.97 6.44
N LYS A 203 5.09 -18.01 5.51
CA LYS A 203 6.27 -17.34 4.95
C LYS A 203 7.30 -18.34 4.40
N LYS A 204 6.81 -19.41 3.77
CA LYS A 204 7.61 -20.45 3.13
C LYS A 204 7.04 -20.77 1.76
N ASP A 205 7.91 -21.14 0.84
CA ASP A 205 7.50 -21.84 -0.36
C ASP A 205 7.26 -23.32 0.00
N VAL A 206 6.03 -23.67 0.36
CA VAL A 206 5.69 -25.02 0.83
C VAL A 206 5.70 -26.03 -0.32
N PRO A 207 6.13 -27.29 -0.11
CA PRO A 207 6.11 -28.33 -1.12
C PRO A 207 4.71 -28.58 -1.70
N ASP A 208 4.65 -29.08 -2.94
CA ASP A 208 3.39 -29.28 -3.66
C ASP A 208 2.40 -30.18 -2.92
N TYR A 209 2.86 -31.27 -2.28
CA TYR A 209 1.98 -32.13 -1.49
C TYR A 209 1.34 -31.38 -0.31
N PHE A 210 2.03 -30.41 0.28
CA PHE A 210 1.50 -29.60 1.37
C PHE A 210 0.53 -28.54 0.84
N ALA A 211 0.86 -27.87 -0.26
CA ALA A 211 -0.08 -26.95 -0.92
C ALA A 211 -1.38 -27.68 -1.34
N GLN A 212 -1.26 -28.84 -1.97
CA GLN A 212 -2.39 -29.67 -2.37
C GLN A 212 -3.20 -30.20 -1.18
N PHE A 213 -2.54 -30.55 -0.06
CA PHE A 213 -3.23 -30.88 1.18
C PHE A 213 -4.10 -29.73 1.69
N ILE A 214 -3.58 -28.49 1.67
CA ILE A 214 -4.33 -27.30 2.07
C ILE A 214 -5.55 -27.11 1.16
N ASP A 215 -5.35 -27.20 -0.16
CA ASP A 215 -6.45 -27.10 -1.13
C ASP A 215 -7.51 -28.19 -0.89
N LEU A 216 -7.08 -29.43 -0.63
CA LEU A 216 -7.96 -30.54 -0.33
C LEU A 216 -8.76 -30.32 0.96
N CYS A 217 -8.13 -29.78 2.00
CA CYS A 217 -8.81 -29.40 3.24
C CYS A 217 -9.90 -28.35 2.97
N ILE A 218 -9.61 -27.33 2.16
CA ILE A 218 -10.58 -26.30 1.79
C ILE A 218 -11.80 -26.94 1.10
N VAL A 219 -11.58 -27.84 0.15
CA VAL A 219 -12.68 -28.51 -0.57
C VAL A 219 -13.51 -29.40 0.36
N LEU A 220 -12.88 -30.25 1.17
CA LEU A 220 -13.58 -31.21 2.02
C LEU A 220 -14.34 -30.56 3.19
N THR A 221 -13.97 -29.33 3.54
CA THR A 221 -14.54 -28.57 4.65
C THR A 221 -15.25 -27.28 4.20
N ALA A 222 -15.49 -27.11 2.90
CA ALA A 222 -16.19 -25.95 2.37
C ALA A 222 -17.58 -25.76 3.00
N ASP A 223 -18.32 -26.85 3.20
CA ASP A 223 -19.66 -26.83 3.80
C ASP A 223 -20.01 -28.13 4.54
N HIS A 224 -21.02 -28.08 5.42
CA HIS A 224 -21.62 -29.26 6.07
C HIS A 224 -23.14 -29.13 6.26
N GLY A 225 -23.79 -28.36 5.39
CA GLY A 225 -25.22 -28.11 5.42
C GLY A 225 -25.67 -27.06 6.43
N PRO A 226 -26.97 -26.69 6.40
CA PRO A 226 -27.49 -25.50 7.07
C PRO A 226 -27.70 -25.66 8.58
N ALA A 227 -27.60 -26.89 9.11
CA ALA A 227 -27.93 -27.20 10.50
C ALA A 227 -26.77 -26.96 11.48
N VAL A 228 -25.56 -26.75 10.99
CA VAL A 228 -24.41 -26.44 11.85
C VAL A 228 -24.46 -24.97 12.29
N SER A 229 -23.94 -24.69 13.49
CA SER A 229 -24.06 -23.37 14.14
C SER A 229 -23.72 -22.19 13.23
N GLY A 230 -22.60 -22.25 12.50
CA GLY A 230 -22.18 -21.14 11.65
C GLY A 230 -23.07 -20.93 10.42
N ALA A 231 -23.45 -22.00 9.73
CA ALA A 231 -24.36 -21.91 8.59
C ALA A 231 -25.75 -21.40 9.03
N HIS A 232 -26.26 -21.92 10.15
CA HIS A 232 -27.54 -21.48 10.72
C HIS A 232 -27.53 -19.98 11.03
N ASN A 233 -26.51 -19.47 11.73
CA ASN A 233 -26.40 -18.06 12.06
C ASN A 233 -26.31 -17.18 10.79
N ALA A 234 -25.51 -17.59 9.81
CA ALA A 234 -25.39 -16.89 8.54
C ALA A 234 -26.73 -16.83 7.78
N ILE A 235 -27.50 -17.92 7.79
CA ILE A 235 -28.85 -18.00 7.21
C ILE A 235 -29.81 -17.06 7.93
N VAL A 236 -29.87 -17.11 9.26
CA VAL A 236 -30.75 -16.25 10.07
C VAL A 236 -30.44 -14.77 9.83
N ALA A 237 -29.16 -14.40 9.81
CA ALA A 237 -28.74 -13.03 9.50
C ALA A 237 -29.12 -12.60 8.08
N SER A 238 -28.95 -13.47 7.09
CA SER A 238 -29.34 -13.20 5.70
C SER A 238 -30.85 -12.99 5.56
N ARG A 239 -31.66 -13.86 6.20
CA ARG A 239 -33.12 -13.78 6.27
C ARG A 239 -33.63 -12.54 7.02
N ALA A 240 -32.82 -11.98 7.92
CA ALA A 240 -33.08 -10.69 8.56
C ALA A 240 -32.75 -9.47 7.66
N GLY A 241 -32.41 -9.70 6.38
CA GLY A 241 -32.14 -8.65 5.41
C GLY A 241 -30.72 -8.08 5.47
N LYS A 242 -29.79 -8.69 6.21
CA LYS A 242 -28.41 -8.20 6.30
C LYS A 242 -27.63 -8.47 5.02
N ASP A 243 -26.58 -7.68 4.79
CA ASP A 243 -25.63 -7.85 3.69
C ASP A 243 -24.79 -9.13 3.85
N VAL A 244 -24.03 -9.50 2.82
CA VAL A 244 -23.23 -10.73 2.79
C VAL A 244 -22.16 -10.73 3.89
N ILE A 245 -21.49 -9.60 4.12
CA ILE A 245 -20.39 -9.52 5.08
C ILE A 245 -20.92 -9.62 6.51
N SER A 246 -21.98 -8.88 6.84
CA SER A 246 -22.66 -8.99 8.15
C SER A 246 -23.12 -10.42 8.42
N SER A 247 -23.71 -11.07 7.42
CA SER A 247 -24.25 -12.43 7.57
C SER A 247 -23.14 -13.46 7.71
N LEU A 248 -22.06 -13.32 6.94
CA LEU A 248 -20.87 -14.17 7.04
C LEU A 248 -20.21 -14.03 8.41
N ALA A 249 -20.00 -12.79 8.87
CA ALA A 249 -19.44 -12.52 10.20
C ALA A 249 -20.29 -13.16 11.32
N SER A 250 -21.62 -13.08 11.22
CA SER A 250 -22.54 -13.73 12.18
C SER A 250 -22.34 -15.24 12.25
N GLY A 251 -22.10 -15.89 11.11
CA GLY A 251 -21.76 -17.31 11.04
C GLY A 251 -20.36 -17.63 11.58
N LEU A 252 -19.35 -16.87 11.15
CA LEU A 252 -17.94 -17.08 11.52
C LEU A 252 -17.70 -16.88 13.01
N LEU A 253 -18.43 -15.97 13.68
CA LEU A 253 -18.34 -15.75 15.13
C LEU A 253 -18.77 -16.98 15.96
N THR A 254 -19.38 -17.99 15.33
CA THR A 254 -19.67 -19.26 16.01
C THR A 254 -18.50 -20.25 15.98
N ILE A 255 -17.49 -20.01 15.13
CA ILE A 255 -16.31 -20.87 15.01
C ILE A 255 -15.45 -20.68 16.26
N GLY A 256 -15.15 -21.78 16.94
CA GLY A 256 -14.46 -21.79 18.23
C GLY A 256 -14.49 -23.19 18.87
N PRO A 257 -14.35 -23.30 20.20
CA PRO A 257 -14.09 -24.57 20.88
C PRO A 257 -15.10 -25.70 20.61
N ARG A 258 -16.38 -25.35 20.36
CA ARG A 258 -17.46 -26.32 20.16
C ARG A 258 -17.84 -26.52 18.68
N PHE A 259 -17.44 -25.61 17.80
CA PHE A 259 -17.74 -25.66 16.37
C PHE A 259 -16.49 -25.25 15.58
N GLY A 260 -15.86 -26.21 14.89
CA GLY A 260 -14.61 -26.00 14.14
C GLY A 260 -13.32 -26.17 14.95
N GLY A 261 -13.34 -25.92 16.27
CA GLY A 261 -12.14 -26.03 17.13
C GLY A 261 -11.63 -27.45 17.38
N ALA A 262 -12.33 -28.49 16.91
CA ALA A 262 -11.92 -29.87 17.09
C ALA A 262 -10.62 -30.20 16.35
N THR A 263 -10.37 -29.54 15.22
CA THR A 263 -9.17 -29.76 14.40
C THR A 263 -7.91 -29.30 15.14
N ASP A 264 -7.93 -28.09 15.69
CA ASP A 264 -6.79 -27.52 16.43
C ASP A 264 -6.54 -28.25 17.76
N ALA A 265 -7.62 -28.60 18.47
CA ALA A 265 -7.52 -29.41 19.68
C ALA A 265 -6.95 -30.81 19.40
N ALA A 266 -7.36 -31.46 18.31
CA ALA A 266 -6.80 -32.75 17.90
C ALA A 266 -5.31 -32.63 17.58
N ALA A 267 -4.90 -31.58 16.86
CA ALA A 267 -3.49 -31.33 16.54
C ALA A 267 -2.65 -31.17 17.82
N GLN A 268 -3.13 -30.41 18.80
CA GLN A 268 -2.43 -30.22 20.07
C GLN A 268 -2.27 -31.53 20.85
N TYR A 269 -3.35 -32.30 21.05
CA TYR A 269 -3.28 -33.55 21.81
C TYR A 269 -2.49 -34.66 21.11
N PHE A 270 -2.68 -34.85 19.80
CA PHE A 270 -1.91 -35.84 19.05
C PHE A 270 -0.42 -35.46 18.96
N LYS A 271 -0.11 -34.18 18.73
CA LYS A 271 1.28 -33.71 18.72
C LYS A 271 1.96 -33.99 20.05
N GLN A 272 1.36 -33.55 21.16
CA GLN A 272 1.92 -33.73 22.49
C GLN A 272 2.14 -35.22 22.80
N ALA A 273 1.11 -36.05 22.61
CA ALA A 273 1.21 -37.47 22.95
C ALA A 273 2.24 -38.21 22.09
N CYS A 274 2.29 -37.92 20.79
CA CYS A 274 3.24 -38.54 19.88
C CYS A 274 4.68 -38.06 20.12
N ASP A 275 4.89 -36.76 20.33
CA ASP A 275 6.22 -36.18 20.58
C ASP A 275 6.80 -36.65 21.93
N ASP A 276 5.94 -36.87 22.94
CA ASP A 276 6.32 -37.43 24.24
C ASP A 276 6.62 -38.95 24.18
N GLY A 277 6.46 -39.60 23.02
CA GLY A 277 6.61 -41.05 22.87
C GLY A 277 5.55 -41.85 23.64
N LYS A 278 4.38 -41.27 23.89
CA LYS A 278 3.31 -41.89 24.68
C LYS A 278 2.55 -42.91 23.85
N GLU A 279 2.55 -44.16 24.28
CA GLU A 279 1.78 -45.23 23.61
C GLU A 279 0.29 -44.87 23.42
N PRO A 280 -0.32 -45.17 22.24
CA PRO A 280 -1.73 -44.85 21.96
C PRO A 280 -2.72 -45.32 23.04
N ALA A 281 -2.51 -46.52 23.60
CA ALA A 281 -3.34 -47.05 24.68
C ALA A 281 -3.22 -46.25 25.99
N ALA A 282 -2.01 -45.77 26.30
CA ALA A 282 -1.77 -44.91 27.46
C ALA A 282 -2.45 -43.55 27.28
N PHE A 283 -2.37 -42.96 26.07
CA PHE A 283 -3.06 -41.73 25.73
C PHE A 283 -4.59 -41.84 25.87
N VAL A 284 -5.20 -42.90 25.32
CA VAL A 284 -6.65 -43.14 25.44
C VAL A 284 -7.08 -43.29 26.91
N LYS A 285 -6.26 -43.96 27.73
CA LYS A 285 -6.50 -44.12 29.17
C LYS A 285 -6.41 -42.78 29.91
N GLU A 286 -5.41 -41.97 29.62
CA GLU A 286 -5.21 -40.65 30.22
C GLU A 286 -6.39 -39.72 29.91
N MET A 287 -6.83 -39.65 28.65
CA MET A 287 -7.96 -38.81 28.24
C MET A 287 -9.25 -39.22 28.97
N LYS A 288 -9.48 -40.54 29.12
CA LYS A 288 -10.59 -41.06 29.92
C LYS A 288 -10.49 -40.65 31.39
N GLN A 289 -9.31 -40.75 32.01
CA GLN A 289 -9.09 -40.36 33.40
C GLN A 289 -9.32 -38.87 33.63
N LYS A 290 -8.96 -38.02 32.66
CA LYS A 290 -9.24 -36.58 32.68
C LYS A 290 -10.71 -36.23 32.41
N GLY A 291 -11.54 -37.20 32.02
CA GLY A 291 -12.93 -36.96 31.62
C GLY A 291 -13.05 -36.22 30.29
N ILE A 292 -11.99 -36.19 29.47
CA ILE A 292 -11.93 -35.47 28.20
C ILE A 292 -12.19 -36.46 27.07
N ARG A 293 -13.19 -36.17 26.21
CA ARG A 293 -13.36 -36.91 24.96
C ARG A 293 -12.22 -36.54 24.02
N ILE A 294 -11.60 -37.53 23.39
CA ILE A 294 -10.47 -37.33 22.48
C ILE A 294 -10.93 -36.47 21.29
N PRO A 295 -10.41 -35.25 21.12
CA PRO A 295 -10.74 -34.43 19.96
C PRO A 295 -10.33 -35.14 18.67
N GLY A 296 -11.16 -35.03 17.63
CA GLY A 296 -10.92 -35.76 16.38
C GLY A 296 -11.40 -37.21 16.36
N ILE A 297 -11.88 -37.75 17.48
CA ILE A 297 -12.49 -39.09 17.54
C ILE A 297 -13.99 -39.01 17.77
N GLY A 298 -14.74 -39.78 16.99
CA GLY A 298 -16.18 -39.94 17.11
C GLY A 298 -16.95 -39.25 16.00
N HIS A 299 -18.04 -39.90 15.59
CA HIS A 299 -18.98 -39.37 14.62
C HIS A 299 -20.43 -39.68 15.03
N ARG A 300 -21.38 -38.81 14.64
CA ARG A 300 -22.82 -38.99 14.92
C ARG A 300 -23.49 -40.06 14.03
N VAL A 301 -23.20 -40.03 12.72
CA VAL A 301 -23.79 -40.92 11.70
C VAL A 301 -22.84 -42.02 11.19
N LYS A 302 -21.58 -41.69 10.91
CA LYS A 302 -20.56 -42.61 10.37
C LYS A 302 -20.02 -43.56 11.44
N SER A 303 -19.54 -44.71 10.99
CA SER A 303 -19.05 -45.80 11.84
C SER A 303 -18.03 -46.64 11.08
N LYS A 304 -17.43 -47.64 11.76
CA LYS A 304 -16.54 -48.63 11.13
C LYS A 304 -17.14 -49.30 9.88
N LYS A 305 -18.46 -49.54 9.87
CA LYS A 305 -19.18 -50.17 8.75
C LYS A 305 -19.65 -49.17 7.69
N ASN A 306 -19.74 -47.90 8.04
CA ASN A 306 -20.12 -46.80 7.16
C ASN A 306 -19.09 -45.67 7.30
N PRO A 307 -17.91 -45.82 6.70
CA PRO A 307 -16.80 -44.89 6.87
C PRO A 307 -17.10 -43.50 6.31
N ASP A 308 -16.45 -42.49 6.88
CA ASP A 308 -16.49 -41.13 6.33
C ASP A 308 -15.59 -41.04 5.09
N LYS A 309 -16.20 -40.82 3.92
CA LYS A 309 -15.48 -40.73 2.65
C LYS A 309 -14.45 -39.60 2.62
N ARG A 310 -14.65 -38.53 3.38
CA ARG A 310 -13.67 -37.43 3.47
C ARG A 310 -12.38 -37.90 4.14
N VAL A 311 -12.51 -38.73 5.18
CA VAL A 311 -11.37 -39.32 5.89
C VAL A 311 -10.64 -40.31 4.98
N GLU A 312 -11.37 -41.18 4.26
CA GLU A 312 -10.75 -42.10 3.30
C GLU A 312 -9.93 -41.37 2.23
N ILE A 313 -10.46 -40.26 1.68
CA ILE A 313 -9.77 -39.42 0.68
C ILE A 313 -8.48 -38.83 1.26
N LEU A 314 -8.54 -38.26 2.47
CA LEU A 314 -7.39 -37.67 3.15
C LEU A 314 -6.30 -38.70 3.44
N ILE A 315 -6.67 -39.86 3.99
CA ILE A 315 -5.74 -40.95 4.27
C ILE A 315 -5.07 -41.40 2.98
N LYS A 316 -5.85 -41.64 1.92
CA LYS A 316 -5.29 -42.05 0.62
C LYS A 316 -4.31 -41.01 0.08
N PHE A 317 -4.71 -39.74 0.08
CA PHE A 317 -3.86 -38.65 -0.37
C PHE A 317 -2.53 -38.60 0.39
N ALA A 318 -2.56 -38.71 1.71
CA ALA A 318 -1.35 -38.70 2.52
C ALA A 318 -0.45 -39.92 2.23
N ARG A 319 -1.02 -41.13 2.14
CA ARG A 319 -0.24 -42.34 1.83
C ARG A 319 0.42 -42.28 0.45
N ASP A 320 -0.24 -41.66 -0.52
CA ASP A 320 0.25 -41.58 -1.89
C ASP A 320 1.30 -40.45 -2.07
N ASN A 321 1.28 -39.40 -1.25
CA ASN A 321 2.04 -38.16 -1.52
C ASN A 321 2.96 -37.68 -0.39
N PHE A 322 2.69 -38.01 0.87
CA PHE A 322 3.46 -37.47 2.00
C PHE A 322 4.77 -38.25 2.20
N PRO A 323 5.89 -37.56 2.52
CA PRO A 323 7.14 -38.23 2.84
C PRO A 323 7.09 -39.04 4.15
N SER A 324 6.27 -38.61 5.11
CA SER A 324 6.05 -39.27 6.40
C SER A 324 4.60 -39.12 6.85
N HIS A 325 4.14 -40.06 7.67
CA HIS A 325 2.77 -40.14 8.17
C HIS A 325 2.74 -40.58 9.65
N THR A 326 3.72 -40.13 10.44
CA THR A 326 3.90 -40.49 11.86
C THR A 326 2.67 -40.17 12.71
N TYR A 327 2.13 -38.95 12.59
CA TYR A 327 0.98 -38.52 13.38
C TYR A 327 -0.31 -39.17 12.87
N LEU A 328 -0.43 -39.40 11.56
CA LEU A 328 -1.53 -40.19 11.00
C LEU A 328 -1.54 -41.61 11.55
N ASP A 329 -0.40 -42.30 11.52
CA ASP A 329 -0.29 -43.67 12.05
C ASP A 329 -0.67 -43.72 13.53
N TYR A 330 -0.16 -42.77 14.31
CA TYR A 330 -0.51 -42.62 15.72
C TYR A 330 -2.03 -42.45 15.92
N ALA A 331 -2.67 -41.57 15.16
CA ALA A 331 -4.10 -41.32 15.24
C ALA A 331 -4.94 -42.56 14.83
N LEU A 332 -4.48 -43.33 13.83
CA LEU A 332 -5.13 -44.58 13.42
C LEU A 332 -4.97 -45.70 14.46
N GLU A 333 -3.84 -45.78 15.17
CA GLU A 333 -3.71 -46.70 16.31
C GLU A 333 -4.63 -46.30 17.47
N VAL A 334 -4.77 -45.00 17.75
CA VAL A 334 -5.77 -44.49 18.70
C VAL A 334 -7.19 -44.89 18.28
N GLU A 335 -7.53 -44.76 16.99
CA GLU A 335 -8.82 -45.16 16.44
C GLU A 335 -9.10 -46.65 16.65
N LYS A 336 -8.13 -47.53 16.37
CA LYS A 336 -8.28 -48.99 16.58
C LYS A 336 -8.73 -49.30 18.00
N ILE A 337 -8.11 -48.66 18.99
CA ILE A 337 -8.41 -48.84 20.42
C ILE A 337 -9.79 -48.26 20.78
N THR A 338 -10.19 -47.13 20.19
CA THR A 338 -11.51 -46.54 20.48
C THR A 338 -12.65 -47.32 19.82
N LEU A 339 -12.40 -47.93 18.66
CA LEU A 339 -13.37 -48.78 17.97
C LEU A 339 -13.71 -50.08 18.72
N GLU A 340 -12.84 -50.56 19.60
CA GLU A 340 -13.15 -51.66 20.52
C GLU A 340 -14.26 -51.29 21.51
N LYS A 341 -14.48 -49.98 21.77
CA LYS A 341 -15.48 -49.49 22.73
C LYS A 341 -16.82 -49.20 22.07
N ALA A 342 -16.82 -48.62 20.88
CA ALA A 342 -18.04 -48.35 20.12
C ALA A 342 -17.75 -48.14 18.62
N GLU A 343 -18.62 -48.65 17.75
CA GLU A 343 -18.42 -48.63 16.29
C GLU A 343 -18.38 -47.23 15.68
N ASN A 344 -18.92 -46.21 16.37
CA ASN A 344 -18.95 -44.83 15.90
C ASN A 344 -17.78 -43.97 16.41
N LEU A 345 -16.87 -44.54 17.21
CA LEU A 345 -15.65 -43.87 17.68
C LEU A 345 -14.50 -44.01 16.64
N ILE A 346 -14.80 -43.60 15.41
CA ILE A 346 -13.86 -43.51 14.29
C ILE A 346 -13.06 -42.20 14.33
N LEU A 347 -11.92 -42.15 13.67
CA LEU A 347 -11.22 -40.90 13.35
C LEU A 347 -12.10 -40.08 12.41
N ASN A 348 -12.48 -38.89 12.84
CA ASN A 348 -13.29 -37.99 12.02
C ASN A 348 -12.43 -37.09 11.14
N VAL A 349 -13.07 -36.31 10.26
CA VAL A 349 -12.36 -35.44 9.31
C VAL A 349 -11.48 -34.41 10.01
N ASP A 350 -11.94 -33.81 11.12
CA ASP A 350 -11.16 -32.85 11.91
C ASP A 350 -9.89 -33.48 12.48
N GLY A 351 -9.99 -34.68 13.07
CA GLY A 351 -8.86 -35.42 13.61
C GLY A 351 -7.87 -35.87 12.52
N CYS A 352 -8.38 -36.31 11.37
CA CYS A 352 -7.55 -36.71 10.25
C CYS A 352 -6.78 -35.53 9.65
N MET A 353 -7.45 -34.41 9.36
CA MET A 353 -6.77 -33.19 8.89
C MET A 353 -5.73 -32.70 9.91
N ALA A 354 -6.02 -32.77 11.20
CA ALA A 354 -5.08 -32.39 12.24
C ALA A 354 -3.81 -33.24 12.21
N ALA A 355 -3.94 -34.57 12.16
CA ALA A 355 -2.81 -35.49 12.07
C ALA A 355 -1.97 -35.23 10.81
N LEU A 356 -2.63 -35.07 9.65
CA LEU A 356 -1.95 -34.79 8.39
C LEU A 356 -1.27 -33.41 8.38
N PHE A 357 -1.87 -32.40 9.00
CA PHE A 357 -1.22 -31.10 9.12
C PHE A 357 0.08 -31.20 9.94
N LEU A 358 0.09 -31.98 11.01
CA LEU A 358 1.32 -32.24 11.79
C LEU A 358 2.38 -33.01 10.97
N ASP A 359 1.96 -33.99 10.18
CA ASP A 359 2.85 -34.73 9.27
C ASP A 359 3.45 -33.81 8.20
N ALA A 360 2.65 -32.92 7.61
CA ALA A 360 3.10 -31.94 6.63
C ALA A 360 4.10 -30.93 7.24
N LEU A 361 3.82 -30.44 8.45
CA LEU A 361 4.74 -29.55 9.19
C LEU A 361 6.05 -30.22 9.57
N SER A 362 6.03 -31.52 9.83
CA SER A 362 7.21 -32.29 10.27
C SER A 362 8.03 -32.85 9.10
N SER A 363 7.56 -32.68 7.87
CA SER A 363 8.20 -33.21 6.67
C SER A 363 9.33 -32.29 6.17
N GLN A 364 10.42 -32.90 5.70
CA GLN A 364 11.52 -32.24 4.98
C GLN A 364 12.22 -31.08 5.70
N GLU A 365 12.16 -31.01 7.03
CA GLU A 365 12.86 -30.00 7.85
C GLU A 365 12.53 -28.54 7.49
N LEU A 366 11.38 -28.28 6.85
CA LEU A 366 10.98 -26.93 6.43
C LEU A 366 10.68 -26.00 7.63
N PHE A 367 10.23 -26.60 8.73
CA PHE A 367 9.88 -25.94 9.98
C PHE A 367 10.69 -26.53 11.14
N SER A 368 11.30 -25.67 11.95
CA SER A 368 11.92 -26.08 13.22
C SER A 368 10.86 -26.62 14.20
N LYS A 369 11.28 -27.39 15.21
CA LYS A 369 10.35 -27.89 16.23
C LYS A 369 9.62 -26.77 16.97
N GLU A 370 10.29 -25.64 17.17
CA GLU A 370 9.73 -24.42 17.75
C GLU A 370 8.70 -23.78 16.81
N GLU A 371 9.00 -23.64 15.51
CA GLU A 371 8.05 -23.14 14.52
C GLU A 371 6.79 -24.03 14.46
N GLN A 372 6.97 -25.35 14.45
CA GLN A 372 5.85 -26.31 14.46
C GLN A 372 4.96 -26.13 15.69
N ALA A 373 5.55 -25.98 16.88
CA ALA A 373 4.81 -25.76 18.12
C ALA A 373 4.08 -24.40 18.12
N GLN A 374 4.72 -23.34 17.60
CA GLN A 374 4.10 -22.02 17.45
C GLN A 374 2.90 -22.06 16.49
N ILE A 375 3.05 -22.68 15.31
CA ILE A 375 1.97 -22.81 14.33
C ILE A 375 0.73 -23.49 14.94
N VAL A 376 0.93 -24.59 15.67
CA VAL A 376 -0.16 -25.33 16.33
C VAL A 376 -0.77 -24.55 17.49
N SER A 377 0.02 -23.83 18.27
CA SER A 377 -0.48 -23.06 19.42
C SER A 377 -1.20 -21.77 19.04
N ILE A 378 -0.82 -21.12 17.93
CA ILE A 378 -1.47 -19.90 17.43
C ILE A 378 -2.86 -20.21 16.84
N GLY A 379 -3.08 -21.43 16.36
CA GLY A 379 -4.38 -21.86 15.84
C GLY A 379 -4.51 -21.71 14.32
N TYR A 380 -3.43 -22.01 13.56
CA TYR A 380 -3.45 -21.95 12.09
C TYR A 380 -4.54 -22.85 11.48
N MET A 381 -4.84 -24.00 12.09
CA MET A 381 -5.92 -24.89 11.64
C MET A 381 -7.30 -24.28 11.83
N ASN A 382 -7.51 -23.46 12.87
CA ASN A 382 -8.77 -22.70 13.00
C ASN A 382 -8.91 -21.68 11.87
N GLY A 383 -7.81 -21.02 11.49
CA GLY A 383 -7.75 -20.13 10.32
C GLY A 383 -8.12 -20.87 9.02
N LEU A 384 -7.56 -22.06 8.80
CA LEU A 384 -7.87 -22.90 7.64
C LEU A 384 -9.35 -23.32 7.63
N PHE A 385 -9.87 -23.77 8.77
CA PHE A 385 -11.29 -24.15 8.89
C PHE A 385 -12.22 -22.96 8.63
N ALA A 386 -11.89 -21.78 9.16
CA ALA A 386 -12.68 -20.56 8.94
C ALA A 386 -12.65 -20.12 7.47
N LEU A 387 -11.48 -20.16 6.83
CA LEU A 387 -11.33 -19.88 5.40
C LEU A 387 -12.19 -20.82 4.56
N ALA A 388 -12.06 -22.13 4.80
CA ALA A 388 -12.82 -23.15 4.08
C ALA A 388 -14.33 -22.97 4.27
N ARG A 389 -14.78 -22.87 5.52
CA ARG A 389 -16.21 -22.78 5.85
C ARG A 389 -16.86 -21.49 5.37
N SER A 390 -16.08 -20.44 5.16
CA SER A 390 -16.57 -19.19 4.56
C SER A 390 -17.18 -19.42 3.19
N VAL A 391 -16.67 -20.37 2.40
CA VAL A 391 -17.20 -20.73 1.08
C VAL A 391 -18.66 -21.19 1.18
N GLY A 392 -18.94 -22.17 2.05
CA GLY A 392 -20.28 -22.69 2.28
C GLY A 392 -21.22 -21.65 2.92
N MET A 393 -20.74 -20.88 3.89
CA MET A 393 -21.53 -19.81 4.51
C MET A 393 -21.95 -18.74 3.51
N ILE A 394 -21.04 -18.26 2.66
CA ILE A 394 -21.37 -17.35 1.55
C ILE A 394 -22.40 -18.00 0.63
N GLY A 395 -22.21 -19.28 0.29
CA GLY A 395 -23.16 -20.06 -0.50
C GLY A 395 -24.58 -20.03 0.10
N HIS A 396 -24.72 -20.35 1.38
CA HIS A 396 -26.00 -20.29 2.10
C HIS A 396 -26.60 -18.89 2.16
N ILE A 397 -25.80 -17.86 2.42
CA ILE A 397 -26.27 -16.47 2.47
C ILE A 397 -26.88 -16.06 1.13
N LEU A 398 -26.16 -16.32 0.04
CA LEU A 398 -26.62 -16.02 -1.32
C LEU A 398 -27.84 -16.87 -1.68
N ASP A 399 -27.91 -18.11 -1.20
CA ASP A 399 -29.05 -18.99 -1.40
C ASP A 399 -30.33 -18.42 -0.79
N GLN A 400 -30.29 -18.00 0.48
CA GLN A 400 -31.45 -17.37 1.13
C GLN A 400 -31.91 -16.11 0.40
N LYS A 401 -30.97 -15.32 -0.15
CA LYS A 401 -31.30 -14.14 -0.95
C LYS A 401 -32.00 -14.50 -2.26
N ARG A 402 -31.52 -15.54 -2.96
CA ARG A 402 -32.16 -16.02 -4.20
C ARG A 402 -33.56 -16.59 -3.94
N LEU A 403 -33.74 -17.29 -2.83
CA LEU A 403 -35.03 -17.85 -2.43
C LEU A 403 -36.04 -16.77 -2.00
N GLY A 404 -35.57 -15.56 -1.68
CA GLY A 404 -36.44 -14.49 -1.18
C GLY A 404 -37.06 -14.80 0.18
N GLU A 405 -36.37 -15.60 1.00
CA GLU A 405 -36.86 -16.05 2.31
C GLU A 405 -37.06 -14.86 3.27
N GLY A 406 -38.24 -14.82 3.90
CA GLY A 406 -38.59 -13.77 4.86
C GLY A 406 -37.91 -13.92 6.22
N LEU A 407 -38.12 -12.95 7.11
CA LEU A 407 -37.56 -12.91 8.46
C LEU A 407 -37.82 -14.22 9.24
N TYR A 408 -36.78 -14.75 9.87
CA TYR A 408 -36.90 -15.92 10.75
C TYR A 408 -37.24 -15.51 12.19
N ARG A 409 -38.21 -16.20 12.79
CA ARG A 409 -38.52 -16.16 14.22
C ARG A 409 -38.56 -17.60 14.74
N HIS A 410 -37.82 -17.89 15.82
CA HIS A 410 -37.76 -19.24 16.37
C HIS A 410 -39.14 -19.66 16.93
N PRO A 411 -39.59 -20.92 16.68
CA PRO A 411 -40.86 -21.42 17.21
C PRO A 411 -40.91 -21.39 18.74
N VAL A 412 -42.06 -21.04 19.31
CA VAL A 412 -42.21 -20.89 20.77
C VAL A 412 -42.30 -22.25 21.46
N ASP A 413 -42.80 -23.27 20.77
CA ASP A 413 -42.91 -24.65 21.20
C ASP A 413 -41.55 -25.38 21.31
N ASP A 414 -40.49 -24.82 20.72
CA ASP A 414 -39.11 -25.30 20.86
C ASP A 414 -38.37 -24.61 22.04
N ILE A 415 -39.05 -23.73 22.79
CA ILE A 415 -38.49 -23.01 23.94
C ILE A 415 -39.19 -23.45 25.23
N LEU A 416 -38.42 -24.05 26.15
CA LEU A 416 -38.91 -24.34 27.50
C LEU A 416 -38.90 -23.06 28.35
N TYR A 417 -40.08 -22.52 28.65
CA TYR A 417 -40.26 -21.42 29.60
C TYR A 417 -40.49 -21.99 31.00
N THR A 418 -39.47 -21.89 31.87
CA THR A 418 -39.58 -22.26 33.29
C THR A 418 -40.11 -21.07 34.08
N ASN A 419 -41.44 -21.01 34.25
CA ASN A 419 -42.08 -20.07 35.18
C ASN A 419 -42.08 -20.61 36.61
#